data_AF-A0A9X4L5I5-F1
#
_entry.id   AF-A0A9X4L5I5-F1
#
_cell.length_a   1.000
_cell.length_b   1.000
_cell.length_c   1.000
_cell.angle_alpha   90.00
_cell.angle_beta   90.00
_cell.angle_gamma   90.00
#
_symmetry.space_group_name_H-M   'P 1'
#
loop_
_entity.id
_entity.type
_entity.pdbx_description
1 polymer ?
#
loop_
_entity_poly.entity_id
_entity_poly.type
_entity_poly.pdbx_seq_one_letter_code
_entity_poly.pdbx_strand_id
1 'polypeptide(L)'
;MTMLRCWGGGIYEPEPFWDWCDRLGIVVVQDFMMACGTYPESDRDWTASLRAEIEGAIRSLRNHPSLVWWNGDNENGMFAGEEDPDYPGKAIANRITGSLCKALDPSRPFQPTSPYGGEHEQFVHHRHRALYGRAV
;
A
#
# COMPACT_ATOMS: atom_id res chain seq x y z
N MET A 1 22.46 -3.08 -1.28
CA MET A 1 20.99 -3.04 -1.15
C MET A 1 20.42 -3.27 -2.55
N THR A 2 19.43 -4.14 -2.72
CA THR A 2 18.78 -4.35 -4.03
C THR A 2 17.40 -3.70 -4.12
N MET A 3 16.73 -3.46 -2.98
CA MET A 3 15.36 -2.95 -2.93
C MET A 3 15.17 -1.91 -1.82
N LEU A 4 14.32 -0.92 -2.08
CA LEU A 4 13.77 0.03 -1.10
C LEU A 4 12.24 -0.05 -1.09
N ARG A 5 11.64 0.24 0.07
CA ARG A 5 10.20 0.47 0.20
C ARG A 5 9.97 1.91 0.62
N CYS A 6 9.31 2.68 -0.22
CA CYS A 6 8.83 4.02 0.13
C CYS A 6 7.58 3.85 0.99
N TRP A 7 7.77 3.99 2.31
CA TRP A 7 6.76 3.72 3.34
C TRP A 7 5.62 4.75 3.32
N GLY A 8 4.38 4.26 3.45
CA GLY A 8 3.15 5.07 3.31
C GLY A 8 2.88 6.12 4.38
N GLY A 9 3.70 6.23 5.42
CA GLY A 9 3.64 7.36 6.37
C GLY A 9 4.68 8.45 6.10
N GLY A 10 5.45 8.31 5.01
CA GLY A 10 6.41 9.29 4.54
C GLY A 10 5.81 10.25 3.50
N ILE A 11 6.50 10.43 2.39
CA ILE A 11 6.08 11.22 1.24
C ILE A 11 6.32 10.44 -0.06
N TYR A 12 5.71 10.89 -1.16
CA TYR A 12 6.20 10.51 -2.48
C TYR A 12 7.55 11.18 -2.70
N GLU A 13 8.60 10.38 -2.86
CA GLU A 13 9.97 10.88 -3.01
C GLU A 13 10.12 11.73 -4.29
N PRO A 14 10.98 12.76 -4.27
CA PRO A 14 11.14 13.68 -5.39
C PRO A 14 11.86 13.01 -6.56
N GLU A 15 11.74 13.58 -7.76
CA GLU A 15 12.34 13.06 -9.01
C GLU A 15 13.81 12.60 -8.89
N PRO A 16 14.72 13.32 -8.20
CA PRO A 16 16.11 12.85 -8.05
C PRO A 16 16.25 11.49 -7.37
N PHE A 17 15.36 11.14 -6.43
CA PHE A 17 15.38 9.81 -5.80
C PHE A 17 15.16 8.71 -6.84
N TRP A 18 14.14 8.89 -7.69
CA TRP A 18 13.78 7.93 -8.71
C TRP A 18 14.82 7.83 -9.82
N ASP A 19 15.37 8.97 -10.26
CA ASP A 19 16.48 9.02 -11.22
C ASP A 19 17.68 8.21 -10.75
N TRP A 20 18.03 8.32 -9.46
CA TRP A 20 19.12 7.54 -8.89
C TRP A 20 18.77 6.06 -8.77
N CYS A 21 17.55 5.72 -8.36
CA CYS A 21 17.11 4.32 -8.29
C CYS A 21 17.14 3.64 -9.66
N ASP A 22 16.65 4.33 -10.70
CA ASP A 22 16.67 3.87 -12.08
C ASP A 22 18.10 3.63 -12.59
N ARG A 23 19.01 4.59 -12.36
CA ARG A 23 20.41 4.50 -12.80
C ARG A 23 21.21 3.43 -12.08
N LEU A 24 20.93 3.22 -10.79
CA LEU A 24 21.67 2.28 -9.95
C LEU A 24 21.06 0.87 -9.96
N GLY A 25 19.89 0.68 -10.57
CA GLY A 25 19.17 -0.60 -10.56
C GLY A 25 18.66 -0.98 -9.16
N ILE A 26 18.32 0.01 -8.34
CA ILE A 26 17.69 -0.19 -7.04
C ILE A 26 16.19 -0.24 -7.28
N VAL A 27 15.56 -1.38 -7.02
CA VAL A 27 14.11 -1.49 -7.21
C VAL A 27 13.35 -0.90 -6.02
N VAL A 28 12.17 -0.36 -6.29
CA VAL A 28 11.35 0.38 -5.32
C VAL A 28 9.94 -0.19 -5.29
N VAL A 29 9.46 -0.45 -4.08
CA VAL A 29 8.04 -0.68 -3.79
C VAL A 29 7.46 0.62 -3.23
N GLN A 30 6.34 1.09 -3.78
CA GLN A 30 5.72 2.35 -3.39
C GLN A 30 4.37 2.11 -2.72
N ASP A 31 4.26 2.52 -1.46
CA ASP A 31 2.96 2.64 -0.78
C ASP A 31 2.26 3.93 -1.21
N PHE A 32 0.93 3.98 -1.24
CA PHE A 32 0.22 5.26 -1.15
C PHE A 32 0.31 5.81 0.27
N MET A 33 0.16 7.13 0.42
CA MET A 33 0.45 7.85 1.67
C MET A 33 -0.61 7.67 2.76
N MET A 34 -0.87 6.41 3.11
CA MET A 34 -1.73 5.98 4.20
C MET A 34 -0.99 4.95 5.05
N ALA A 35 -0.99 5.10 6.37
CA ALA A 35 -0.26 4.23 7.28
C ALA A 35 -0.89 4.18 8.68
N CYS A 36 -1.06 2.95 9.19
CA CYS A 36 -1.45 2.61 10.57
C CYS A 36 -2.64 3.43 11.08
N GLY A 37 -3.63 3.70 10.21
CA GLY A 37 -4.60 4.76 10.43
C GLY A 37 -6.01 4.39 10.01
N THR A 38 -6.97 5.11 10.59
CA THR A 38 -8.34 5.15 10.09
C THR A 38 -8.56 6.47 9.37
N TYR A 39 -9.23 6.41 8.22
CA TYR A 39 -9.37 7.56 7.35
C TYR A 39 -10.86 7.91 7.13
N PRO A 40 -11.20 9.17 6.78
CA PRO A 40 -12.59 9.61 6.55
C PRO A 40 -13.23 9.04 5.26
N GLU A 41 -13.42 7.71 5.18
CA GLU A 41 -13.91 7.03 3.96
C GLU A 41 -15.32 7.44 3.52
N SER A 42 -16.14 7.92 4.46
CA SER A 42 -17.49 8.42 4.17
C SER A 42 -17.51 9.89 3.74
N ASP A 43 -16.41 10.61 3.89
CA ASP A 43 -16.29 12.01 3.49
C ASP A 43 -15.96 12.10 1.99
N ARG A 44 -16.87 12.71 1.23
CA ARG A 44 -16.77 12.83 -0.22
C ARG A 44 -15.68 13.79 -0.66
N ASP A 45 -15.44 14.85 0.10
CA ASP A 45 -14.43 15.85 -0.25
C ASP A 45 -13.03 15.30 0.05
N TRP A 46 -12.90 14.60 1.17
CA TRP A 46 -11.65 13.90 1.51
C TRP A 46 -11.31 12.80 0.49
N THR A 47 -12.28 11.94 0.14
CA THR A 47 -12.05 10.87 -0.85
C THR A 47 -11.80 11.41 -2.27
N ALA A 48 -12.40 12.54 -2.65
CA ALA A 48 -12.10 13.21 -3.91
C ALA A 48 -10.67 13.78 -3.92
N SER A 49 -10.23 14.38 -2.81
CA SER A 49 -8.86 14.86 -2.65
C SER A 49 -7.85 13.71 -2.71
N LEU A 50 -8.10 12.61 -1.99
CA LEU A 50 -7.27 11.41 -2.03
C LEU A 50 -7.17 10.83 -3.45
N ARG A 51 -8.29 10.76 -4.18
CA ARG A 51 -8.30 10.28 -5.58
C ARG A 51 -7.39 11.13 -6.46
N ALA A 52 -7.44 12.45 -6.33
CA ALA A 52 -6.61 13.36 -7.12
C ALA A 52 -5.11 13.20 -6.78
N GLU A 53 -4.79 13.03 -5.49
CA GLU A 53 -3.42 12.75 -5.04
C GLU A 53 -2.87 11.45 -5.65
N ILE A 54 -3.60 10.35 -5.51
CA ILE A 54 -3.20 9.02 -6.01
C ILE A 54 -3.05 9.03 -7.54
N GLU A 55 -3.99 9.67 -8.25
CA GLU A 55 -3.88 9.81 -9.71
C GLU A 55 -2.62 10.59 -10.11
N GLY A 56 -2.32 11.68 -9.41
CA GLY A 56 -1.09 12.44 -9.61
C GLY A 56 0.16 11.59 -9.37
N ALA A 57 0.22 10.86 -8.26
CA ALA A 57 1.34 10.00 -7.92
C ALA A 57 1.57 8.90 -8.98
N ILE A 58 0.52 8.18 -9.40
CA ILE A 58 0.66 7.13 -10.41
C ILE A 58 1.17 7.73 -11.74
N ARG A 59 0.59 8.85 -12.19
CA ARG A 59 0.99 9.48 -13.46
C ARG A 59 2.44 9.94 -13.45
N SER A 60 2.91 10.49 -12.34
CA SER A 60 4.29 10.95 -12.18
C SER A 60 5.27 9.79 -12.11
N LEU A 61 4.91 8.69 -11.42
CA LEU A 61 5.89 7.64 -11.08
C LEU A 61 5.89 6.44 -12.03
N ARG A 62 4.80 6.15 -12.76
CA ARG A 62 4.64 4.92 -13.56
C ARG A 62 5.70 4.70 -14.65
N ASN A 63 6.44 5.75 -15.03
CA ASN A 63 7.49 5.66 -16.04
C ASN A 63 8.88 5.33 -15.47
N HIS A 64 9.05 5.27 -14.15
CA HIS A 64 10.31 4.85 -13.54
C HIS A 64 10.44 3.32 -13.55
N PRO A 65 11.44 2.74 -14.24
CA PRO A 65 11.66 1.29 -14.26
C PRO A 65 12.07 0.71 -12.90
N SER A 66 12.62 1.53 -11.99
CA SER A 66 12.92 1.11 -10.62
C SER A 66 11.65 0.77 -9.83
N LEU A 67 10.52 1.43 -10.12
CA LEU A 67 9.24 1.07 -9.52
C LEU A 67 8.81 -0.32 -10.00
N VAL A 68 8.59 -1.24 -9.06
CA VAL A 68 8.19 -2.63 -9.40
C VAL A 68 6.82 -3.03 -8.87
N TRP A 69 6.26 -2.28 -7.92
CA TRP A 69 5.04 -2.69 -7.21
C TRP A 69 4.37 -1.50 -6.49
N TRP A 70 3.03 -1.46 -6.51
CA TRP A 70 2.20 -0.54 -5.72
C TRP A 70 1.54 -1.17 -4.49
N ASN A 71 1.60 -0.52 -3.33
CA ASN A 71 0.86 -0.89 -2.12
C ASN A 71 -0.23 0.15 -1.82
N GLY A 72 -1.41 -0.33 -1.42
CA GLY A 72 -2.56 0.50 -1.08
C GLY A 72 -2.32 1.34 0.17
N ASP A 73 -1.67 0.78 1.18
CA ASP A 73 -1.37 1.41 2.46
C ASP A 73 -0.30 0.62 3.24
N ASN A 74 0.04 1.12 4.43
CA ASN A 74 0.77 0.39 5.46
C ASN A 74 -0.14 0.04 6.65
N GLU A 75 -0.29 -1.24 6.97
CA GLU A 75 -0.91 -1.80 8.17
C GLU A 75 -2.38 -1.45 8.44
N ASN A 76 -3.10 -0.81 7.51
CA ASN A 76 -4.53 -0.53 7.76
C ASN A 76 -5.35 -1.83 7.82
N GLY A 77 -4.93 -2.87 7.08
CA GLY A 77 -5.52 -4.21 7.18
C GLY A 77 -4.97 -5.08 8.31
N MET A 78 -3.97 -4.65 9.08
CA MET A 78 -3.30 -5.49 10.07
C MET A 78 -4.17 -5.77 11.31
N PHE A 79 -5.06 -4.84 11.65
CA PHE A 79 -5.97 -4.96 12.79
C PHE A 79 -7.33 -5.56 12.41
N ALA A 80 -7.55 -5.80 11.12
CA ALA A 80 -8.67 -6.59 10.62
C ALA A 80 -8.44 -8.06 11.02
N GLY A 81 -9.38 -8.68 11.73
CA GLY A 81 -9.37 -10.13 11.83
C GLY A 81 -9.56 -10.77 10.45
N GLU A 82 -9.13 -12.02 10.28
CA GLU A 82 -9.25 -12.81 9.03
C GLU A 82 -10.70 -12.88 8.48
N GLU A 83 -11.68 -12.55 9.34
CA GLU A 83 -13.12 -12.63 9.09
C GLU A 83 -13.81 -11.26 8.90
N ASP A 84 -13.10 -10.12 8.97
CA ASP A 84 -13.71 -8.81 8.74
C ASP A 84 -13.55 -8.37 7.27
N PRO A 85 -14.58 -8.56 6.42
CA PRO A 85 -14.52 -8.16 5.03
C PRO A 85 -14.52 -6.64 4.84
N ASP A 86 -14.73 -5.83 5.88
CA ASP A 86 -14.94 -4.38 5.80
C ASP A 86 -14.02 -3.58 6.75
N TYR A 87 -12.76 -4.02 6.87
CA TYR A 87 -11.79 -3.28 7.66
C TYR A 87 -11.56 -1.85 7.15
N PRO A 88 -11.27 -0.88 8.05
CA PRO A 88 -10.95 0.49 7.68
C PRO A 88 -9.79 0.55 6.68
N GLY A 89 -10.03 1.10 5.50
CA GLY A 89 -9.07 1.21 4.39
C GLY A 89 -9.36 0.26 3.22
N LYS A 90 -10.13 -0.82 3.41
CA LYS A 90 -10.41 -1.76 2.32
C LYS A 90 -11.27 -1.15 1.20
N ALA A 91 -12.21 -0.27 1.54
CA ALA A 91 -13.02 0.39 0.54
C ALA A 91 -12.17 1.40 -0.27
N ILE A 92 -11.25 2.11 0.37
CA ILE A 92 -10.23 2.91 -0.33
C ILE A 92 -9.40 2.02 -1.26
N ALA A 93 -8.88 0.89 -0.75
CA ALA A 93 -8.03 -0.02 -1.51
C ALA A 93 -8.71 -0.51 -2.79
N ASN A 94 -9.97 -0.93 -2.70
CA ASN A 94 -10.73 -1.47 -3.82
C ASN A 94 -11.26 -0.38 -4.78
N ARG A 95 -11.77 0.74 -4.25
CA ARG A 95 -12.51 1.74 -5.05
C ARG A 95 -11.63 2.86 -5.59
N ILE A 96 -10.48 3.10 -4.95
CA ILE A 96 -9.58 4.22 -5.27
C ILE A 96 -8.22 3.69 -5.72
N THR A 97 -7.35 3.23 -4.82
CA THR A 97 -5.96 2.91 -5.16
C THR A 97 -5.86 1.79 -6.21
N GLY A 98 -6.45 0.62 -5.94
CA GLY A 98 -6.42 -0.52 -6.87
C GLY A 98 -7.12 -0.24 -8.19
N SER A 99 -8.23 0.50 -8.15
CA SER A 99 -8.97 0.92 -9.35
C SER A 99 -8.13 1.85 -10.23
N LEU A 100 -7.44 2.83 -9.63
CA LEU A 100 -6.57 3.76 -10.35
C LEU A 100 -5.30 3.09 -10.85
N CYS A 101 -4.66 2.21 -10.06
CA CYS A 101 -3.52 1.40 -10.54
C CYS A 101 -3.92 0.59 -11.76
N LYS A 102 -5.06 -0.12 -11.71
CA LYS A 102 -5.57 -0.89 -12.86
C LYS A 102 -5.83 -0.01 -14.10
N ALA A 103 -6.30 1.21 -13.91
CA ALA A 103 -6.61 2.11 -15.02
C ALA A 103 -5.38 2.83 -15.60
N LEU A 104 -4.42 3.19 -14.76
CA LEU A 104 -3.32 4.11 -15.10
C LEU A 104 -1.95 3.43 -15.22
N ASP A 105 -1.75 2.30 -14.55
CA ASP A 105 -0.54 1.49 -14.60
C ASP A 105 -0.84 -0.02 -14.45
N PRO A 106 -1.54 -0.63 -15.43
CA PRO A 106 -1.87 -2.06 -15.39
C PRO A 106 -0.65 -2.99 -15.54
N SER A 107 0.55 -2.42 -15.74
CA SER A 107 1.77 -3.19 -15.99
C SER A 107 2.41 -3.74 -14.71
N ARG A 108 2.04 -3.20 -13.55
CA ARG A 108 2.63 -3.54 -12.25
C ARG A 108 1.63 -4.19 -11.31
N PRO A 109 2.08 -5.10 -10.43
CA PRO A 109 1.23 -5.65 -9.39
C PRO A 109 0.80 -4.56 -8.39
N PHE A 110 -0.37 -4.77 -7.81
CA PHE A 110 -0.93 -3.95 -6.74
C PHE A 110 -1.31 -4.86 -5.57
N GLN A 111 -0.98 -4.44 -4.34
CA GLN A 111 -1.51 -5.03 -3.12
C GLN A 111 -2.37 -4.03 -2.35
N PRO A 112 -3.50 -4.46 -1.77
CA PRO A 112 -4.42 -3.55 -1.11
C PRO A 112 -3.90 -2.96 0.21
N THR A 113 -2.99 -3.64 0.90
CA THR A 113 -2.37 -3.21 2.17
C THR A 113 -1.00 -3.89 2.31
N SER A 114 -0.20 -3.49 3.29
CA SER A 114 1.07 -4.14 3.63
C SER A 114 1.21 -4.19 5.15
N PRO A 115 1.26 -5.37 5.80
CA PRO A 115 1.35 -6.70 5.19
C PRO A 115 0.05 -7.17 4.53
N TYR A 116 0.15 -7.97 3.46
CA TYR A 116 -0.99 -8.61 2.81
C TYR A 116 -0.72 -10.09 2.49
N GLY A 117 -1.60 -10.94 3.00
CA GLY A 117 -1.51 -12.40 2.97
C GLY A 117 -1.94 -13.09 1.68
N GLY A 118 -2.33 -12.33 0.65
CA GLY A 118 -2.97 -12.89 -0.54
C GLY A 118 -4.34 -13.51 -0.24
N GLU A 119 -4.82 -14.37 -1.14
CA GLU A 119 -6.13 -15.05 -0.99
C GLU A 119 -6.13 -16.18 0.05
N HIS A 120 -4.96 -16.59 0.57
CA HIS A 120 -4.86 -17.81 1.37
C HIS A 120 -4.22 -17.70 2.76
N GLU A 121 -3.50 -16.64 3.15
CA GLU A 121 -2.87 -16.64 4.49
C GLU A 121 -2.76 -15.27 5.17
N GLN A 122 -3.68 -14.97 6.10
CA GLN A 122 -3.45 -13.98 7.17
C GLN A 122 -2.84 -14.60 8.45
N PHE A 123 -2.42 -15.87 8.38
CA PHE A 123 -2.09 -16.77 9.51
C PHE A 123 -0.87 -16.41 10.38
N VAL A 124 -0.13 -15.33 10.09
CA VAL A 124 1.15 -15.09 10.79
C VAL A 124 0.94 -14.57 12.22
N HIS A 125 -0.12 -13.80 12.50
CA HIS A 125 -0.32 -13.22 13.83
C HIS A 125 -0.93 -14.17 14.88
N HIS A 126 -1.61 -15.24 14.47
CA HIS A 126 -2.23 -16.18 15.41
C HIS A 126 -1.27 -17.26 15.95
N ARG A 127 -0.20 -17.61 15.22
CA ARG A 127 0.75 -18.63 15.73
C ARG A 127 1.58 -18.16 16.92
N HIS A 128 1.90 -16.87 17.02
CA HIS A 128 2.64 -16.36 18.19
C HIS A 128 1.75 -16.27 19.46
N ARG A 129 0.46 -15.96 19.33
CA ARG A 129 -0.46 -15.94 20.47
C ARG A 129 -0.78 -17.35 20.99
N ALA A 130 -0.81 -18.34 20.10
CA ALA A 130 -0.97 -19.75 20.48
C ALA A 130 0.28 -20.35 21.14
N LEU A 131 1.49 -19.89 20.78
CA LEU A 131 2.76 -20.41 21.31
C LEU A 131 3.18 -19.78 22.65
N TYR A 132 2.71 -18.57 22.97
CA TYR A 132 3.09 -17.85 24.21
C TYR A 132 1.91 -17.51 25.15
N GLY A 133 0.70 -17.99 24.85
CA GLY A 133 -0.53 -17.70 25.61
C GLY A 133 -0.87 -18.65 26.76
N ARG A 134 0.09 -19.44 27.27
CA ARG A 134 -0.05 -20.19 28.53
C ARG A 134 1.26 -20.17 29.31
N ALA A 135 1.50 -19.08 30.03
CA ALA A 135 2.26 -19.10 31.26
C ALA A 135 1.70 -18.02 32.19
N VAL A 136 1.18 -18.50 33.33
CA VAL A 136 0.52 -17.83 34.47
C VAL A 136 -0.78 -17.07 34.22
#